data_AF-A0A3P8DD20-F1
#
_entry.id   AF-A0A3P8DD20-F1
#
_cell.length_a   1.000
_cell.length_b   1.000
_cell.length_c   1.000
_cell.angle_alpha   90.00
_cell.angle_beta   90.00
_cell.angle_gamma   90.00
#
_symmetry.space_group_name_H-M   'P 1'
#
loop_
_entity.id
_entity.type
_entity.pdbx_description
1 polymer ?
#
loop_
_entity_poly.entity_id
_entity_poly.type
_entity_poly.pdbx_seq_one_letter_code
_entity_poly.pdbx_strand_id
1 'polypeptide(L)'
;MKLRKQWTTGQTALQKFNTAFLRDTGKFNEFKIALNNRFQALQDLLKEEETTMEENWTGIKEALTSTCQEILGLKKHHHKEWISIETLYKIKERKKRTTAINKKSQGVS
;
A
#
# COMPACT_ATOMS: atom_id res chain seq x y z
N MET A 1 17.10 1.69 14.14
CA MET A 1 17.20 2.95 14.91
C MET A 1 16.04 3.01 15.90
N LYS A 2 16.28 3.39 17.17
CA LYS A 2 15.25 3.56 18.21
C LYS A 2 14.86 5.04 18.27
N LEU A 3 13.64 5.37 17.84
CA LEU A 3 13.06 6.69 18.06
C LEU A 3 12.54 6.75 19.51
N ARG A 4 13.12 7.61 20.35
CA ARG A 4 12.56 7.93 21.67
C ARG A 4 11.44 8.95 21.47
N LYS A 5 10.22 8.60 21.86
CA LYS A 5 9.10 9.55 21.95
C LYS A 5 9.35 10.46 23.15
N GLN A 6 9.59 11.72 22.87
CA GLN A 6 9.59 12.78 23.87
C GLN A 6 8.11 13.12 24.09
N TRP A 7 7.52 12.60 25.16
CA TRP A 7 6.19 13.02 25.56
C TRP A 7 6.35 14.34 26.33
N THR A 8 6.33 15.46 25.61
CA THR A 8 6.10 16.76 26.24
C THR A 8 4.65 16.74 26.71
N THR A 9 4.43 16.36 27.98
CA THR A 9 3.19 16.68 28.69
C THR A 9 3.16 18.21 28.84
N GLY A 10 2.88 18.90 27.74
CA GLY A 10 2.45 20.28 27.79
C GLY A 10 1.17 20.27 28.57
N GLN A 11 1.22 20.83 29.77
CA GLN A 11 0.05 21.09 30.60
C GLN A 11 -0.77 22.14 29.85
N THR A 12 -1.55 21.73 28.85
CA THR A 12 -2.40 22.61 28.06
C THR A 12 -3.41 23.21 29.02
N ALA A 13 -3.21 24.48 29.37
CA ALA A 13 -4.20 25.25 30.09
C ALA A 13 -5.45 25.29 29.21
N LEU A 14 -6.43 24.44 29.53
CA LEU A 14 -7.68 24.35 28.79
C LEU A 14 -8.43 25.66 29.03
N GLN A 15 -8.22 26.64 28.16
CA GLN A 15 -8.85 27.94 28.29
C GLN A 15 -10.33 27.76 27.98
N LYS A 16 -11.17 27.94 28.99
CA LYS A 16 -12.63 27.85 28.85
C LYS A 16 -13.15 29.17 28.30
N PHE A 17 -13.86 29.11 27.17
CA PHE A 17 -14.54 30.26 26.59
C PHE A 17 -15.94 30.42 27.17
N ASN A 18 -16.41 31.67 27.28
CA ASN A 18 -17.78 31.96 27.69
C ASN A 18 -18.76 31.58 26.56
N THR A 19 -19.74 30.72 26.86
CA THR A 19 -20.72 30.20 25.88
C THR A 19 -22.06 30.93 25.89
N ALA A 20 -22.22 31.99 26.69
CA ALA A 20 -23.48 32.72 26.81
C ALA A 20 -24.01 33.24 25.45
N PHE A 21 -23.11 33.57 24.53
CA PHE A 21 -23.41 34.04 23.17
C PHE A 21 -24.13 33.00 22.30
N LEU A 22 -23.96 31.71 22.60
CA LEU A 22 -24.59 30.61 21.85
C LEU A 22 -26.06 30.39 22.23
N ARG A 23 -26.58 31.12 23.24
CA ARG A 23 -28.01 31.08 23.60
C ARG A 23 -28.89 31.82 22.60
N ASP A 24 -28.32 32.75 21.85
CA ASP A 24 -29.02 33.45 20.77
C ASP A 24 -28.99 32.59 19.50
N THR A 25 -30.18 32.23 18.99
CA THR A 25 -30.32 31.31 17.87
C THR A 25 -29.70 31.85 16.57
N GLY A 26 -29.77 33.17 16.32
CA GLY A 26 -29.21 33.78 15.12
C GLY A 26 -27.69 33.74 15.13
N LYS A 27 -27.11 34.16 16.26
CA LYS A 27 -25.67 34.14 16.53
C LYS A 27 -25.09 32.73 16.55
N PHE A 28 -25.84 31.76 17.08
CA PHE A 28 -25.44 30.36 17.03
C PHE A 28 -25.35 29.85 15.59
N ASN A 29 -26.30 30.22 14.73
CA ASN A 29 -26.29 29.79 13.33
C ASN A 29 -25.15 30.44 12.53
N GLU A 30 -24.89 31.74 12.74
CA GLU A 30 -23.73 32.42 12.17
C GLU A 30 -22.41 31.76 12.59
N PHE A 31 -22.25 31.46 13.88
CA PHE A 31 -21.08 30.75 14.39
C PHE A 31 -20.92 29.38 13.72
N LYS A 32 -22.01 28.63 13.57
CA LYS A 32 -22.00 27.31 12.92
C LYS A 32 -21.55 27.42 11.45
N ILE A 33 -22.05 28.40 10.71
CA ILE A 33 -21.65 28.63 9.31
C ILE A 33 -20.17 29.01 9.24
N ALA A 34 -19.73 29.99 10.04
CA ALA A 34 -18.34 30.43 10.05
C ALA A 34 -17.37 29.30 10.43
N LEU A 35 -17.77 28.46 11.39
CA LEU A 35 -17.00 27.29 11.80
C LEU A 35 -16.91 26.27 10.67
N ASN A 36 -18.02 25.92 10.04
CA ASN A 36 -18.04 24.97 8.93
C ASN A 36 -17.20 25.44 7.75
N ASN A 37 -17.28 26.73 7.40
CA ASN A 37 -16.49 27.30 6.29
C ASN A 37 -14.98 27.20 6.58
N ARG A 38 -14.56 27.52 7.82
CA ARG A 38 -13.15 27.38 8.23
C ARG A 38 -12.71 25.92 8.22
N PHE A 39 -13.57 25.02 8.68
CA PHE A 39 -13.26 23.59 8.68
C PHE A 39 -13.11 23.04 7.25
N GLN A 40 -13.95 23.50 6.31
CA GLN A 40 -13.83 23.13 4.90
C GLN A 40 -12.51 23.63 4.31
N ALA A 41 -12.15 24.90 4.53
CA ALA A 41 -10.88 25.44 4.07
C ALA A 41 -9.67 24.68 4.64
N LEU A 42 -9.75 24.22 5.90
CA LEU A 42 -8.72 23.35 6.50
C LEU A 42 -8.67 21.97 5.85
N GLN A 43 -9.81 21.36 5.52
CA GLN A 43 -9.84 20.08 4.80
C GLN A 43 -9.24 20.21 3.40
N ASP A 44 -9.54 21.30 2.70
CA ASP A 44 -9.04 21.52 1.35
C ASP A 44 -7.52 21.73 1.37
N LEU A 45 -7.01 22.51 2.34
CA LEU A 45 -5.57 22.65 2.59
C LEU A 45 -4.88 21.32 2.90
N LEU A 46 -5.50 20.49 3.76
CA LEU A 46 -4.97 19.16 4.10
C LEU A 46 -4.90 18.24 2.89
N LYS A 47 -5.91 18.27 2.01
CA LYS A 47 -5.89 17.47 0.77
C LYS A 47 -4.79 17.92 -0.18
N GLU A 48 -4.59 19.24 -0.35
CA GLU A 48 -3.49 19.75 -1.17
C GLU A 48 -2.14 19.29 -0.60
N GLU A 49 -1.91 19.45 0.71
CA GLU A 49 -0.67 19.01 1.34
C GLU A 49 -0.48 17.49 1.25
N GLU A 50 -1.53 16.69 1.46
CA GLU A 50 -1.51 15.24 1.27
C GLU A 50 -1.12 14.87 -0.17
N THR A 51 -1.73 15.49 -1.19
CA THR A 51 -1.35 15.24 -2.59
C THR A 51 0.11 15.55 -2.86
N THR A 52 0.65 16.66 -2.33
CA THR A 52 2.08 16.99 -2.51
C THR A 52 3.00 16.01 -1.80
N MET A 53 2.60 15.50 -0.62
CA MET A 53 3.38 14.51 0.11
C MET A 53 3.40 13.16 -0.62
N GLU A 54 2.26 12.72 -1.15
CA GLU A 54 2.13 11.53 -1.97
C GLU A 54 2.99 11.62 -3.25
N GLU A 55 2.98 12.76 -3.94
CA GLU A 55 3.81 13.04 -5.10
C GLU A 55 5.30 13.00 -4.76
N ASN A 56 5.71 13.68 -3.69
CA ASN A 56 7.09 13.68 -3.20
C ASN A 56 7.56 12.26 -2.83
N TRP A 57 6.72 11.49 -2.13
CA TRP A 57 7.00 10.11 -1.77
C TRP A 57 7.17 9.22 -3.01
N THR A 58 6.31 9.43 -4.01
CA THR A 58 6.37 8.72 -5.29
C THR A 58 7.67 9.04 -6.02
N GLY A 59 8.04 10.32 -6.12
CA GLY A 59 9.30 10.76 -6.74
C GLY A 59 10.54 10.17 -6.07
N ILE A 60 10.57 10.11 -4.72
CA ILE A 60 11.67 9.47 -3.98
C ILE A 60 11.78 7.98 -4.31
N LYS A 61 10.64 7.27 -4.35
CA LYS A 61 10.60 5.83 -4.65
C LYS A 61 11.07 5.56 -6.08
N GLU A 62 10.66 6.38 -7.04
CA GLU A 62 11.08 6.29 -8.43
C GLU A 62 12.58 6.56 -8.59
N ALA A 63 13.10 7.63 -7.99
CA ALA A 63 14.52 7.96 -8.03
C ALA A 63 15.36 6.80 -7.46
N LEU A 64 14.98 6.26 -6.30
CA LEU A 64 15.67 5.13 -5.69
C LEU A 64 15.61 3.88 -6.59
N THR A 65 14.46 3.60 -7.18
CA THR A 65 14.28 2.45 -8.08
C THR A 65 15.15 2.61 -9.34
N SER A 66 15.18 3.81 -9.91
CA SER A 66 16.01 4.14 -11.08
C SER A 66 17.49 3.97 -10.78
N THR A 67 17.98 4.54 -9.67
CA THR A 67 19.39 4.38 -9.26
C THR A 67 19.74 2.91 -9.01
N CYS A 68 18.85 2.14 -8.36
CA CYS A 68 19.05 0.70 -8.18
C CYS A 68 19.12 -0.05 -9.52
N GLN A 69 18.24 0.28 -10.48
CA GLN A 69 18.23 -0.34 -11.81
C GLN A 69 19.46 0.02 -12.64
N GLU A 70 19.95 1.25 -12.53
CA GLU A 70 21.15 1.73 -13.22
C GLU A 70 22.41 1.04 -12.69
N ILE A 71 22.58 1.01 -11.37
CA ILE A 71 23.78 0.46 -10.72
C ILE A 71 23.78 -1.08 -10.78
N LEU A 72 22.66 -1.72 -10.47
CA LEU A 72 22.59 -3.18 -10.33
C LEU A 72 22.12 -3.88 -11.61
N GLY A 73 21.62 -3.12 -12.59
CA GLY A 73 20.99 -3.65 -13.80
C GLY A 73 19.61 -4.27 -13.54
N LEU A 74 18.79 -4.33 -14.59
CA LEU A 74 17.53 -5.07 -14.55
C LEU A 74 17.81 -6.58 -14.60
N LYS A 75 17.29 -7.33 -13.63
CA LYS A 75 17.38 -8.79 -13.62
C LYS A 75 16.58 -9.34 -14.81
N LYS A 76 17.29 -9.76 -15.87
CA LYS A 76 16.66 -10.46 -16.99
C LYS A 76 16.10 -11.78 -16.49
N HIS A 77 14.79 -11.97 -16.62
CA HIS A 77 14.16 -13.26 -16.43
C HIS A 77 14.52 -14.14 -17.62
N HIS A 78 15.66 -14.83 -17.53
CA HIS A 78 16.00 -15.87 -18.49
C HIS A 78 14.99 -17.01 -18.34
N HIS A 79 14.09 -17.15 -19.31
CA HIS A 79 13.31 -18.36 -19.43
C HIS A 79 14.28 -19.54 -19.61
N LYS A 80 14.17 -20.52 -18.73
CA LYS A 80 15.01 -21.70 -18.72
C LYS A 80 14.44 -22.70 -19.72
N GLU A 81 14.95 -22.72 -20.96
CA GLU A 81 14.49 -23.58 -22.06
C GLU A 81 14.46 -25.08 -21.71
N TRP A 82 15.23 -25.52 -20.70
CA TRP A 82 15.24 -26.92 -20.28
C TRP A 82 13.87 -27.43 -19.77
N ILE A 83 12.97 -26.53 -19.36
CA ILE A 83 11.55 -26.85 -19.08
C ILE A 83 10.68 -26.47 -20.29
N SER A 84 11.05 -26.96 -21.48
CA SER A 84 10.19 -26.88 -22.65
C SER A 84 8.88 -27.66 -22.41
N ILE A 85 7.78 -27.16 -22.99
CA ILE A 85 6.49 -27.86 -23.04
C ILE A 85 6.67 -29.27 -23.62
N GLU A 86 7.61 -29.43 -24.55
CA GLU A 86 7.95 -30.73 -25.15
C GLU A 86 8.53 -31.71 -24.10
N THR A 87 9.38 -31.22 -23.19
CA THR A 87 9.94 -32.03 -22.08
C THR A 87 8.82 -32.47 -21.13
N LEU A 88 7.88 -31.58 -20.81
CA LEU A 88 6.71 -31.91 -19.99
C LEU A 88 5.81 -32.97 -20.65
N TYR A 89 5.61 -32.86 -21.97
CA TYR A 89 4.85 -33.85 -22.74
C TYR A 89 5.53 -35.24 -22.70
N LYS A 90 6.86 -35.28 -22.91
CA LYS A 90 7.64 -36.53 -22.83
C LYS A 90 7.58 -37.18 -21.44
N ILE A 91 7.57 -36.39 -20.36
CA ILE A 91 7.40 -36.91 -18.98
C ILE A 91 6.00 -37.53 -18.80
N LYS A 92 4.95 -36.86 -19.30
CA LYS A 92 3.57 -37.35 -19.22
C LYS A 92 3.39 -38.67 -19.98
N GLU A 93 3.97 -38.77 -21.17
CA GLU A 93 3.98 -39.99 -21.98
C GLU A 93 4.69 -41.16 -21.27
N ARG A 94 5.86 -40.91 -20.68
CA ARG A 94 6.58 -41.93 -19.89
C ARG A 94 5.76 -42.41 -18.71
N LYS A 95 5.12 -41.49 -17.97
CA LYS A 95 4.26 -41.83 -16.83
C LYS A 95 3.08 -42.72 -17.24
N LYS A 96 2.44 -42.42 -18.38
CA LYS A 96 1.35 -43.25 -18.94
C LYS A 96 1.82 -44.66 -19.30
N ARG A 97 3.02 -44.79 -19.91
CA ARG A 97 3.62 -46.09 -20.25
C ARG A 97 3.91 -46.94 -19.02
N THR A 98 4.50 -46.35 -17.97
CA THR A 98 4.78 -47.06 -16.71
C THR A 98 3.49 -47.58 -16.06
N THR A 99 2.43 -46.78 -16.03
CA THR A 99 1.13 -47.23 -15.49
C THR A 99 0.54 -48.38 -16.30
N ALA A 100 0.70 -48.38 -17.63
CA ALA A 100 0.21 -49.45 -18.49
C ALA A 100 0.97 -50.77 -18.29
N ILE A 101 2.30 -50.71 -18.09
CA ILE A 101 3.12 -51.89 -17.80
C ILE A 101 2.74 -52.50 -16.45
N ASN A 102 2.61 -51.66 -15.41
CA ASN A 102 2.26 -52.12 -14.06
C ASN A 102 0.88 -52.80 -14.03
N LYS A 103 -0.10 -52.30 -14.79
CA LYS A 103 -1.42 -52.95 -14.93
C LYS A 103 -1.34 -54.31 -15.62
N LYS A 104 -0.45 -54.48 -16.62
CA LYS A 104 -0.25 -55.77 -17.29
C LYS A 104 0.43 -56.80 -16.37
N SER A 105 1.33 -56.37 -15.51
CA SER A 105 2.01 -57.25 -14.53
C SER A 105 1.14 -57.68 -13.35
N GLN A 106 0.01 -57.01 -13.08
CA GLN A 106 -0.95 -57.37 -12.02
C GLN A 106 -2.10 -58.28 -12.49
N GLY A 107 -2.15 -58.63 -13.79
CA GLY A 107 -3.19 -59.50 -14.37
C GLY A 107 -2.77 -60.96 -14.58
N VAL A 108 -1.63 -61.38 -14.02
CA VAL A 108 -1.18 -62.78 -14.02
C VAL A 108 -1.17 -63.27 -12.57
N SER A 109 -2.34 -63.64 -12.08
CA SER A 109 -2.57 -64.43 -10.87
C SER A 109 -3.83 -65.26 -11.09
#